data_AF-A0A0N1EHF6-F1
#
_entry.id   AF-A0A0N1EHF6-F1
#
_cell.length_a   1.000
_cell.length_b   1.000
_cell.length_c   1.000
_cell.angle_alpha   90.00
_cell.angle_beta   90.00
_cell.angle_gamma   90.00
#
_symmetry.space_group_name_H-M   'P 1'
#
loop_
_entity.id
_entity.type
_entity.pdbx_description
1 polymer ?
#
loop_
_entity_poly.entity_id
_entity_poly.type
_entity_poly.pdbx_seq_one_letter_code
_entity_poly.pdbx_strand_id
1 'polypeptide(L)' 'MTELFFVGLQLLLIALKLTNKIQWSWWLVLLPAFLYLFFYLFLFVLVGGFLIGIGVGLSTI' A
#
# COMPACT_ATOMS: atom_id res chain seq x y z
N MET A 1 -5.44 -10.54 6.34
CA MET A 1 -6.66 -9.81 6.75
C MET A 1 -6.72 -8.42 6.13
N THR A 2 -5.68 -7.60 6.28
CA THR A 2 -5.59 -6.23 5.70
C THR A 2 -5.58 -6.19 4.18
N GLU A 3 -4.90 -7.13 3.50
CA GLU A 3 -4.84 -7.18 2.03
C GLU A 3 -6.23 -7.35 1.40
N LEU A 4 -7.02 -8.31 1.90
CA LEU A 4 -8.40 -8.54 1.45
C LEU A 4 -9.29 -7.32 1.69
N PHE A 5 -9.04 -6.59 2.78
CA PHE A 5 -9.75 -5.35 3.07
C PHE A 5 -9.45 -4.26 2.03
N PHE A 6 -8.17 -4.00 1.74
CA PHE A 6 -7.81 -3.00 0.72
C PHE A 6 -8.29 -3.39 -0.68
N VAL A 7 -8.17 -4.66 -1.06
CA VAL A 7 -8.66 -5.18 -2.35
C VAL A 7 -10.18 -5.07 -2.44
N GLY A 8 -10.91 -5.48 -1.41
CA GLY A 8 -12.37 -5.37 -1.36
C GLY A 8 -12.85 -3.92 -1.45
N LEU A 9 -12.21 -3.01 -0.71
CA LEU A 9 -12.51 -1.59 -0.75
C LEU A 9 -12.20 -0.98 -2.12
N GLN A 10 -11.10 -1.38 -2.75
CA GLN A 10 -10.72 -0.94 -4.10
C GLN A 10 -11.76 -1.37 -5.14
N LEU A 11 -12.20 -2.64 -5.10
CA LEU A 11 -13.23 -3.14 -6.00
C LEU A 11 -14.57 -2.43 -5.77
N LEU A 12 -14.95 -2.19 -4.50
CA LEU A 12 -16.17 -1.47 -4.16
C LEU A 12 -16.17 -0.04 -4.75
N LEU A 13 -15.08 0.72 -4.55
CA LEU A 13 -14.99 2.09 -5.05
C LEU A 13 -14.97 2.15 -6.58
N ILE A 14 -14.28 1.21 -7.23
CA ILE A 14 -14.28 1.09 -8.70
C ILE A 14 -15.71 0.79 -9.19
N ALA A 15 -16.40 -0.18 -8.59
CA ALA A 15 -17.75 -0.54 -8.97
C ALA A 15 -18.73 0.64 -8.79
N LEU A 16 -18.63 1.37 -7.67
CA LEU A 16 -19.44 2.58 -7.43
C LEU A 16 -19.15 3.69 -8.44
N LYS A 17 -17.89 3.84 -8.87
CA LYS A 17 -17.50 4.82 -9.89
C LYS A 17 -18.06 4.44 -11.27
N LEU A 18 -17.92 3.18 -11.66
CA LEU A 18 -18.42 2.66 -12.94
C LEU A 18 -19.95 2.70 -13.04
N THR A 19 -20.64 2.55 -11.90
CA THR A 19 -22.11 2.66 -11.81
C THR A 19 -22.61 4.09 -11.60
N ASN A 20 -21.73 5.10 -11.69
CA ASN A 20 -22.03 6.51 -11.48
C ASN A 20 -22.67 6.84 -10.10
N LYS A 21 -22.49 5.98 -9.11
CA LYS A 21 -22.96 6.22 -7.72
C LYS A 21 -22.08 7.21 -6.96
N ILE A 22 -20.85 7.43 -7.42
CA ILE A 22 -19.93 8.45 -6.89
C ILE A 22 -19.36 9.31 -8.01
N GLN A 23 -19.27 10.63 -7.76
CA GLN A 23 -18.71 11.61 -8.70
C GLN A 23 -17.23 11.90 -8.44
N TRP A 24 -16.59 11.17 -7.54
CA TRP A 24 -15.20 11.39 -7.15
C TRP A 24 -14.22 11.24 -8.32
N SER A 25 -13.09 11.93 -8.24
CA SER A 25 -12.00 11.77 -9.20
C SER A 25 -11.41 10.35 -9.14
N TRP A 26 -10.87 9.87 -10.27
CA TRP A 26 -10.19 8.57 -10.34
C TRP A 26 -9.02 8.45 -9.34
N TRP A 27 -8.38 9.57 -9.01
CA TRP A 27 -7.34 9.61 -7.97
C TRP A 27 -7.84 9.18 -6.59
N LEU A 28 -9.06 9.58 -6.22
CA LEU A 28 -9.69 9.19 -4.95
C LEU A 28 -10.18 7.75 -4.97
N VAL A 29 -10.65 7.28 -6.13
CA VAL A 29 -11.09 5.89 -6.31
C VAL A 29 -9.92 4.91 -6.20
N LEU A 30 -8.73 5.31 -6.68
CA LEU A 30 -7.50 4.50 -6.66
C LEU A 30 -6.65 4.70 -5.38
N LEU A 31 -7.08 5.58 -4.48
CA LEU A 31 -6.39 5.90 -3.24
C LEU A 31 -6.05 4.68 -2.36
N PRO A 32 -6.92 3.65 -2.23
CA PRO A 32 -6.59 2.45 -1.46
C PRO A 32 -5.38 1.68 -2.03
N ALA A 33 -5.30 1.55 -3.36
CA ALA A 33 -4.16 0.93 -4.02
C ALA A 33 -2.86 1.73 -3.83
N PHE A 34 -2.94 3.06 -3.93
CA PHE A 34 -1.79 3.93 -3.69
C PHE A 34 -1.29 3.86 -2.24
N LEU A 35 -2.20 3.85 -1.27
CA LEU A 35 -1.84 3.68 0.15
C LEU A 35 -1.17 2.33 0.38
N TYR A 36 -1.73 1.25 -0.16
CA TYR A 36 -1.15 -0.08 0.00
C TYR A 36 0.28 -0.14 -0.58
N LEU A 37 0.48 0.38 -1.79
CA LEU A 37 1.80 0.43 -2.42
C LEU A 37 2.79 1.29 -1.62
N PHE A 38 2.35 2.46 -1.15
CA PHE A 38 3.18 3.34 -0.35
C PHE A 38 3.60 2.69 0.96
N PHE A 39 2.68 2.09 1.71
CA PHE A 39 3.00 1.39 2.95
C PHE A 39 3.92 0.20 2.71
N TYR A 40 3.70 -0.55 1.63
CA TYR A 40 4.56 -1.66 1.26
C TYR A 40 6.00 -1.20 1.00
N LEU A 41 6.19 -0.18 0.16
CA LEU A 41 7.51 0.38 -0.14
C LEU A 41 8.16 1.00 1.10
N PHE A 42 7.39 1.73 1.90
CA PHE A 42 7.88 2.34 3.13
C PHE A 42 8.40 1.29 4.11
N LEU A 43 7.63 0.22 4.35
CA LEU A 43 8.05 -0.87 5.23
C LEU A 43 9.22 -1.66 4.62
N PHE A 44 9.24 -1.87 3.30
CA PHE A 44 10.35 -2.53 2.63
C PHE A 44 11.66 -1.78 2.84
N VAL A 45 11.66 -0.45 2.66
CA VAL A 45 12.85 0.38 2.87
C VAL A 45 13.21 0.44 4.34
N LEU A 46 12.23 0.61 5.24
CA LEU A 46 12.46 0.74 6.67
C LEU A 46 13.02 -0.57 7.27
N VAL A 47 12.35 -1.69 7.02
CA VAL A 47 12.76 -3.00 7.52
C VAL A 47 13.99 -3.50 6.78
N GLY A 48 14.03 -3.38 5.46
CA GLY A 48 15.18 -3.79 4.66
C GLY A 48 16.44 -3.02 5.02
N GLY A 49 16.35 -1.69 5.10
CA GLY A 49 17.48 -0.84 5.53
C GLY A 49 17.94 -1.15 6.95
N PHE A 50 17.00 -1.38 7.88
CA PHE A 50 17.31 -1.78 9.25
C PHE A 50 18.06 -3.12 9.31
N LEU A 51 17.57 -4.14 8.60
CA LEU A 51 18.20 -5.46 8.55
C LEU A 51 19.60 -5.41 7.90
N ILE A 52 19.75 -4.63 6.83
CA ILE A 52 21.07 -4.39 6.21
C ILE A 52 22.02 -3.74 7.21
N GLY A 53 21.57 -2.73 7.95
CA GLY A 53 22.39 -2.05 8.96
C GLY A 53 22.86 -2.99 10.08
N ILE A 54 21.99 -3.87 10.57
CA ILE A 54 22.36 -4.91 11.54
C ILE A 54 23.39 -5.87 10.95
N GLY A 55 23.15 -6.36 9.73
CA GLY A 55 24.06 -7.31 9.08
C GLY A 55 25.47 -6.75 8.90
N VAL A 56 25.58 -5.49 8.48
CA VAL A 56 26.86 -4.79 8.37
C VAL A 56 27.52 -4.67 9.75
N GLY A 57 26.79 -4.20 10.76
CA GLY A 57 27.34 -4.02 12.11
C GLY A 57 27.87 -5.31 12.74
N LEU A 58 27.17 -6.44 12.55
CA LEU A 58 27.61 -7.74 13.05
C LEU A 58 28.79 -8.33 12.27
N SER A 59 28.94 -7.99 10.98
CA SER A 59 30.05 -8.48 10.16
C SER A 59 31.41 -7.84 10.49
N THR A 60 31.40 -6.71 11.18
CA THR A 60 32.58 -5.93 11.54
C THR A 60 33.10 -6.17 12.95
N ILE A 61 32.47 -7.07 13.71
CA ILE A 61 32.85 -7.52 15.06
C ILE A 61 33.43 -8.92 14.96
#